data_AF-A0ABD6IJD4-F1
#
_entry.id   AF-A0ABD6IJD4-F1
#
_cell.length_a   1.000
_cell.length_b   1.000
_cell.length_c   1.000
_cell.angle_alpha   90.00
_cell.angle_beta   90.00
_cell.angle_gamma   90.00
#
_symmetry.space_group_name_H-M   'P 1'
#
loop_
_entity.id
_entity.type
_entity.pdbx_description
1 polymer ?
#
loop_
_entity_poly.entity_id
_entity_poly.type
_entity_poly.pdbx_seq_one_letter_code
_entity_poly.pdbx_strand_id
1 'polypeptide(L)' 'FPHHTFQWEGIDGTRILTHFPPVDTYNCTLHGSELAHAARNFREKGRARHSLAPTGYGDGGGGTTREM' A
#
# COMPACT_ATOMS: atom_id res chain seq x y z
N PHE A 1 -2.87 7.67 -8.17
CA PHE A 1 -3.92 8.26 -9.03
C PHE A 1 -5.29 7.76 -8.57
N PRO A 2 -6.35 8.58 -8.62
CA PRO A 2 -6.76 9.44 -7.49
C PRO A 2 -7.03 8.70 -6.17
N HIS A 3 -7.12 7.37 -6.17
CA HIS A 3 -7.49 6.54 -5.04
C HIS A 3 -6.44 5.46 -4.76
N HIS A 4 -6.22 5.15 -3.48
CA HIS A 4 -5.48 3.96 -3.06
C HIS A 4 -6.43 2.78 -2.88
N THR A 5 -7.68 2.99 -2.47
CA THR A 5 -8.69 1.94 -2.35
C THR A 5 -9.90 2.24 -3.23
N PHE A 6 -10.23 1.36 -4.17
CA PHE A 6 -11.35 1.55 -5.10
C PHE A 6 -11.87 0.23 -5.68
N GLN A 7 -13.05 0.27 -6.30
CA GLN A 7 -13.59 -0.84 -7.10
C GLN A 7 -13.03 -0.72 -8.51
N TRP A 8 -12.22 -1.70 -8.94
CA TRP A 8 -11.70 -1.76 -10.30
C TRP A 8 -12.68 -2.57 -11.15
N GLU A 9 -13.26 -1.94 -12.17
CA GLU A 9 -14.11 -2.57 -13.17
C GLU A 9 -13.29 -3.09 -14.37
N GLY A 10 -13.41 -4.38 -14.66
CA GLY A 10 -12.87 -5.01 -15.85
C GLY A 10 -13.68 -4.68 -17.10
N ILE A 11 -13.15 -5.01 -18.27
CA ILE A 11 -13.82 -4.76 -19.56
C ILE A 11 -15.12 -5.53 -19.74
N ASP A 12 -15.32 -6.59 -18.95
CA ASP A 12 -16.52 -7.42 -18.89
C ASP A 12 -17.57 -6.87 -17.89
N GLY A 13 -17.28 -5.77 -17.20
CA GLY A 13 -18.11 -5.16 -16.17
C GLY A 13 -17.94 -5.76 -14.77
N THR A 14 -17.11 -6.80 -14.59
CA THR A 14 -16.83 -7.38 -13.27
C THR A 14 -16.06 -6.39 -12.40
N ARG A 15 -16.42 -6.26 -11.11
CA ARG A 15 -15.76 -5.35 -10.16
C ARG A 15 -14.99 -6.09 -9.07
N ILE A 16 -13.76 -5.66 -8.83
CA ILE A 16 -12.89 -6.20 -7.77
C ILE A 16 -12.43 -5.06 -6.86
N LEU A 17 -12.58 -5.25 -5.56
CA LEU A 17 -12.00 -4.35 -4.56
C LEU A 17 -10.48 -4.37 -4.67
N THR A 18 -9.90 -3.23 -5.00
CA THR A 18 -8.46 -3.05 -5.22
C THR A 18 -7.89 -2.08 -4.20
N HIS A 19 -6.70 -2.40 -3.68
CA HIS A 19 -5.92 -1.52 -2.82
C HIS A 19 -4.46 -1.43 -3.27
N PHE A 20 -3.99 -0.22 -3.51
CA PHE A 20 -2.58 0.11 -3.74
C PHE A 20 -2.00 0.70 -2.45
N PRO A 21 -0.94 0.11 -1.85
CA PRO A 21 -0.31 0.64 -0.65
C PRO A 21 0.22 2.07 -0.85
N PRO A 22 -0.14 3.05 -0.01
CA PRO A 22 0.28 4.45 -0.12
C PRO A 22 1.74 4.68 0.27
N VAL A 23 2.42 3.63 0.73
CA VAL A 23 3.88 3.62 0.96
C VAL A 23 4.66 3.57 -0.35
N ASP A 24 3.99 3.35 -1.49
CA ASP A 24 4.53 3.41 -2.86
C ASP A 24 5.68 2.41 -3.14
N THR A 25 5.86 1.44 -2.27
CA THR A 25 6.81 0.34 -2.41
C THR A 25 6.23 -0.93 -1.81
N TYR A 26 6.68 -2.07 -2.29
CA TYR A 26 6.45 -3.34 -1.62
C TYR A 26 7.67 -3.78 -0.79
N ASN A 27 8.76 -3.01 -0.86
CA ASN A 27 10.01 -3.19 -0.13
C ASN A 27 10.10 -2.25 1.09
N CYS A 28 9.00 -2.05 1.83
CA CYS A 28 8.99 -1.12 2.97
C CYS A 28 9.92 -1.64 4.08
N THR A 29 10.67 -0.75 4.71
CA THR A 29 11.53 -1.05 5.86
C THR A 29 10.86 -0.70 7.19
N LEU A 30 9.62 -0.21 7.16
CA LEU A 30 8.84 0.24 8.31
C LEU A 30 9.46 1.39 9.11
N HIS A 31 10.43 2.09 8.52
CA HIS A 31 10.99 3.31 9.10
C HIS A 31 9.88 4.37 9.28
N GLY A 32 9.97 5.14 10.37
CA GLY A 32 8.97 6.16 10.70
C GLY A 32 8.73 7.18 9.58
N SER A 33 9.76 7.48 8.78
CA SER A 33 9.63 8.34 7.59
C SER A 33 8.73 7.75 6.51
N GLU A 34 8.81 6.44 6.27
CA GLU A 34 7.96 5.73 5.30
C GLU A 34 6.52 5.64 5.79
N LEU A 35 6.32 5.36 7.08
CA LEU A 35 4.98 5.35 7.68
C LEU A 35 4.34 6.74 7.64
N ALA A 36 5.11 7.78 7.93
CA ALA A 36 4.64 9.16 7.85
C ALA A 36 4.33 9.58 6.39
N HIS A 37 5.12 9.11 5.42
CA HIS A 37 4.83 9.28 3.99
C HIS A 37 3.51 8.59 3.62
N ALA A 38 3.37 7.31 3.92
CA ALA A 38 2.16 6.53 3.66
C ALA A 38 0.91 7.19 4.26
N ALA A 39 0.99 7.63 5.51
CA ALA A 39 -0.10 8.33 6.18
C ALA A 39 -0.45 9.66 5.51
N ARG A 40 0.54 10.43 5.03
CA ARG A 40 0.29 11.68 4.29
C ARG A 40 -0.25 11.43 2.88
N ASN A 41 0.22 10.37 2.22
CA ASN A 41 -0.10 10.09 0.84
C ASN A 41 -1.47 9.39 0.66
N PHE A 42 -1.95 8.65 1.66
CA PHE A 42 -3.22 7.92 1.59
C PHE A 42 -4.40 8.84 1.19
N ARG A 43 -5.20 8.41 0.21
CA ARG A 43 -6.22 9.28 -0.44
C ARG A 43 -7.64 9.04 0.07
N GLU A 44 -7.90 7.88 0.69
CA GLU A 44 -9.21 7.54 1.25
C GLU A 44 -9.32 7.93 2.73
N LYS A 45 -8.55 8.92 3.17
CA LYS A 45 -8.65 9.50 4.51
C LYS A 45 -10.09 9.91 4.81
N GLY A 46 -10.56 9.59 6.01
CA GLY A 46 -11.93 9.87 6.46
C GLY A 46 -12.98 8.88 5.93
N ARG A 47 -12.72 8.14 4.84
CA ARG A 47 -13.59 7.05 4.35
C ARG A 47 -13.08 5.67 4.78
N ALA A 48 -11.77 5.48 4.76
CA ALA A 48 -11.08 4.29 5.23
C ALA A 48 -10.20 4.64 6.44
N ARG A 49 -10.07 3.67 7.36
CA ARG A 49 -9.28 3.78 8.59
C ARG A 49 -8.01 2.93 8.58
N HIS A 50 -7.84 2.10 7.54
CA HIS A 50 -6.75 1.14 7.42
C HIS A 50 -6.13 1.22 6.03
N SER A 51 -4.84 0.89 5.99
CA SER A 51 -4.04 0.75 4.79
C SER A 51 -3.04 -0.37 5.00
N LEU A 52 -2.56 -0.97 3.92
CA LEU A 52 -1.50 -1.97 3.96
C LEU A 52 -0.13 -1.32 3.74
N ALA A 53 0.90 -1.95 4.31
CA ALA A 53 2.31 -1.63 4.08
C ALA A 53 3.09 -2.95 3.96
N PRO A 54 3.29 -3.48 2.73
CA PRO A 54 4.10 -4.66 2.53
C PRO A 54 5.55 -4.38 2.92
N THR A 55 6.14 -5.25 3.75
CA THR A 55 7.47 -5.05 4.35
C THR A 55 8.45 -6.14 3.93
N GLY A 56 9.71 -5.78 3.78
CA GLY A 56 10.82 -6.70 3.49
C GLY A 56 11.64 -6.33 2.28
N TYR A 57 12.63 -7.15 1.98
CA TYR A 57 13.47 -7.04 0.81
C TYR A 57 12.98 -7.98 -0.30
N GLY A 58 12.27 -7.42 -1.26
CA GLY A 58 11.87 -8.07 -2.51
C GLY A 58 13.00 -8.16 -3.53
N ASP A 59 12.65 -8.37 -4.80
CA ASP A 59 13.61 -8.44 -5.90
C ASP A 59 14.76 -9.46 -5.70
N GLY A 60 14.48 -10.55 -4.96
CA GLY A 60 15.48 -11.57 -4.59
C GLY A 60 16.20 -11.32 -3.25
N GLY A 61 15.80 -10.30 -2.49
CA GLY A 61 16.46 -9.82 -1.27
C GLY A 61 16.19 -10.58 0.03
N GLY A 62 15.37 -11.64 0.00
CA GLY A 62 15.20 -12.55 1.15
C GLY A 62 14.05 -12.21 2.11
N GLY A 63 13.22 -11.21 1.82
CA GLY A 63 12.00 -10.92 2.58
C GLY A 63 12.22 -10.06 3.84
N THR A 64 11.32 -10.19 4.82
CA THR A 64 11.34 -9.38 6.05
C THR A 64 12.46 -9.82 7.00
N THR A 65 13.06 -8.87 7.72
CA THR A 65 14.07 -9.13 8.76
C THR A 65 13.50 -8.86 10.15
N ARG A 66 14.22 -9.25 11.21
CA ARG A 66 13.75 -9.07 12.60
C ARG A 66 13.78 -7.60 13.03
N GLU A 67 14.67 -6.82 12.42
CA GLU A 67 14.99 -5.45 12.78
C GLU A 67 14.04 -4.42 12.13
N MET A 68 13.26 -4.84 11.14
CA MET A 68 12.16 -4.07 10.53
C MET A 68 10.93 -4.08 11.42
#